data_AF-A0AA38G0V2-F1
#
_entry.id   AF-A0AA38G0V2-F1
#
_cell.length_a   1.000
_cell.length_b   1.000
_cell.length_c   1.000
_cell.angle_alpha   90.00
_cell.angle_beta   90.00
_cell.angle_gamma   90.00
#
_symmetry.space_group_name_H-M   'P 1'
#
loop_
_entity.id
_entity.type
_entity.pdbx_description
1 polymer ?
#
loop_
_entity_poly.entity_id
_entity_poly.type
_entity_poly.pdbx_seq_one_letter_code
_entity_poly.pdbx_strand_id
1 'polypeptide(L)'
;VSKVVIGLRHPLKHFRGKAIKALRDTIIEVNVLGEDLQNRNIEEALKACQVVNAPLLYREACRIPFSVLKYAMTLDGKIAASTGHAAWVSSKMSRKRVFEMRGRCDAIVVGGNSVRRDNPRLTTRQEGGHLPVRIVMSRTLNLPDDANLWDVSTTQTIVATQHGARRNFQQKLACKGVEVVEFDMLTPKALMDYCYDRGFLCVLWECGGALSAPAIASGVIHKVIAFVAPKIIGGVTAPTPVGELGMVEMTQALNLSDVSFEQIGPDMLVSGYLHPIPDLAPIIPAKDATSSEVILSASDGPSIISFYKTWDAYGAFSNFSPHPIRIPDMNGEYVTWKSVEHYYQARKFEGVEDSTAQESIERIKSAECPEEAARMGRTLERQRPEL
;
A
#
# COMPACT_ATOMS: atom_id res chain seq x y z
N VAL A 1 -19.44 2.20 26.19
CA VAL A 1 -18.41 1.18 25.90
C VAL A 1 -17.70 0.88 27.19
N SER A 2 -17.68 -0.37 27.67
CA SER A 2 -17.02 -0.76 28.93
C SER A 2 -15.62 -1.34 28.71
N LYS A 3 -15.35 -1.86 27.50
CA LYS A 3 -14.08 -2.49 27.14
C LYS A 3 -13.72 -2.16 25.68
N VAL A 4 -12.44 -1.93 25.42
CA VAL A 4 -11.85 -1.72 24.09
C VAL A 4 -10.69 -2.69 23.91
N VAL A 5 -10.71 -3.46 22.81
CA VAL A 5 -9.60 -4.34 22.43
C VAL A 5 -8.92 -3.77 21.20
N ILE A 6 -7.62 -3.53 21.29
CA ILE A 6 -6.81 -2.87 20.27
C ILE A 6 -5.87 -3.89 19.63
N GLY A 7 -6.04 -4.10 18.33
CA GLY A 7 -5.24 -5.08 17.57
C GLY A 7 -3.78 -4.66 17.38
N LEU A 8 -3.54 -3.40 17.04
CA LEU A 8 -2.19 -2.85 16.82
C LEU A 8 -2.10 -1.43 17.36
N ARG A 9 -0.93 -1.10 17.93
CA ARG A 9 -0.58 0.30 18.22
C ARG A 9 -0.42 1.07 16.92
N HIS A 10 -0.64 2.39 17.02
CA HIS A 10 -0.38 3.28 15.89
C HIS A 10 1.09 3.15 15.44
N PRO A 11 1.37 2.93 14.13
CA PRO A 11 2.72 2.67 13.65
C PRO A 11 3.63 3.90 13.73
N LEU A 12 3.08 5.10 13.52
CA LEU A 12 3.81 6.36 13.71
C LEU A 12 4.22 6.57 15.17
N LYS A 13 5.53 6.73 15.41
CA LYS A 13 6.12 6.90 16.75
C LYS A 13 5.47 8.02 17.56
N HIS A 14 5.12 9.15 16.93
CA HIS A 14 4.56 10.32 17.62
C HIS A 14 3.06 10.20 17.96
N PHE A 15 2.35 9.21 17.41
CA PHE A 15 0.97 8.87 17.80
C PHE A 15 0.88 7.59 18.64
N ARG A 16 1.95 6.81 18.67
CA ARG A 16 2.00 5.50 19.32
C ARG A 16 1.64 5.62 20.81
N GLY A 17 0.53 5.00 21.20
CA GLY A 17 0.09 4.94 22.58
C GLY A 17 -0.67 6.17 23.11
N LYS A 18 -0.75 7.28 22.37
CA LYS A 18 -1.50 8.48 22.82
C LYS A 18 -2.99 8.17 23.05
N ALA A 19 -3.65 7.54 22.06
CA ALA A 19 -5.04 7.14 22.17
C ALA A 19 -5.26 6.06 23.24
N ILE A 20 -4.31 5.12 23.38
CA ILE A 20 -4.36 4.06 24.38
C ILE A 20 -4.32 4.66 25.79
N LYS A 21 -3.40 5.60 26.02
CA LYS A 21 -3.30 6.32 27.29
C LYS A 21 -4.58 7.09 27.58
N ALA A 22 -5.06 7.88 26.62
CA ALA A 22 -6.30 8.64 26.79
C ALA A 22 -7.52 7.77 27.13
N LEU A 23 -7.63 6.56 26.55
CA LEU A 23 -8.68 5.61 26.89
C LEU A 23 -8.48 4.98 28.28
N ARG A 24 -7.24 4.63 28.63
CA ARG A 24 -6.89 4.05 29.95
C ARG A 24 -7.05 5.04 31.11
N ASP A 25 -6.95 6.34 30.84
CA ASP A 25 -7.21 7.40 31.83
C ASP A 25 -8.72 7.57 32.13
N THR A 26 -9.58 6.77 31.49
CA THR A 26 -11.03 6.70 31.77
C THR A 26 -11.39 5.38 32.48
N ILE A 27 -12.67 5.18 32.80
CA ILE A 27 -13.18 3.94 33.41
C ILE A 27 -13.25 2.74 32.45
N ILE A 28 -12.78 2.88 31.21
CA ILE A 28 -12.88 1.86 30.16
C ILE A 28 -11.71 0.87 30.28
N GLU A 29 -11.99 -0.43 30.28
CA GLU A 29 -10.93 -1.44 30.19
C GLU A 29 -10.31 -1.43 28.77
N VAL A 30 -8.99 -1.26 28.66
CA VAL A 30 -8.29 -1.24 27.36
C VAL A 30 -7.25 -2.34 27.31
N ASN A 31 -7.45 -3.32 26.44
CA ASN A 31 -6.47 -4.37 26.20
C ASN A 31 -5.84 -4.25 24.80
N VAL A 32 -4.53 -4.38 24.73
CA VAL A 32 -3.74 -4.39 23.50
C VAL A 32 -3.28 -5.82 23.23
N LEU A 33 -3.54 -6.32 22.02
CA LEU A 33 -3.12 -7.66 21.62
C LEU A 33 -1.59 -7.78 21.63
N GLY A 34 -1.06 -8.87 22.20
CA GLY A 34 0.38 -9.12 22.35
C GLY A 34 1.02 -8.44 23.57
N GLU A 35 0.34 -7.48 24.20
CA GLU A 35 0.81 -6.82 25.42
C GLU A 35 -0.01 -7.24 26.64
N ASP A 36 -1.29 -6.88 26.67
CA ASP A 36 -2.18 -7.18 27.80
C ASP A 36 -2.86 -8.54 27.64
N LEU A 37 -2.97 -9.04 26.41
CA LEU A 37 -3.54 -10.35 26.08
C LEU A 37 -2.52 -11.18 25.33
N GLN A 38 -2.15 -12.33 25.91
CA GLN A 38 -1.15 -13.25 25.34
C GLN A 38 -1.70 -14.68 25.38
N ASN A 39 -2.16 -15.17 24.23
CA ASN A 39 -2.44 -16.58 23.98
C ASN A 39 -2.41 -16.87 22.47
N ARG A 40 -2.47 -18.15 22.07
CA ARG A 40 -2.36 -18.57 20.67
C ARG A 40 -3.39 -17.92 19.73
N ASN A 41 -4.64 -17.77 20.17
CA ASN A 41 -5.67 -17.12 19.34
C ASN A 41 -5.37 -15.63 19.14
N ILE A 42 -4.69 -14.99 20.11
CA ILE A 42 -4.24 -13.60 19.99
C ILE A 42 -3.10 -13.46 18.98
N GLU A 43 -2.20 -14.44 18.87
CA GLU A 43 -1.12 -14.41 17.86
C GLU A 43 -1.68 -14.39 16.43
N GLU A 44 -2.69 -15.23 16.16
CA GLU A 44 -3.37 -15.25 14.86
C GLU A 44 -4.11 -13.94 14.57
N ALA A 45 -4.79 -13.38 15.58
CA ALA A 45 -5.45 -12.09 15.47
C ALA A 45 -4.45 -10.93 15.24
N LEU A 46 -3.31 -10.93 15.95
CA LEU A 46 -2.23 -9.95 15.76
C LEU A 46 -1.65 -10.05 14.35
N LYS A 47 -1.39 -11.27 13.87
CA LYS A 47 -0.94 -11.51 12.49
C LYS A 47 -1.95 -11.01 11.46
N ALA A 48 -3.24 -11.23 11.67
CA ALA A 48 -4.29 -10.68 10.80
C ALA A 48 -4.27 -9.15 10.79
N CYS A 49 -4.09 -8.51 11.95
CA CYS A 49 -3.95 -7.05 12.04
C CYS A 49 -2.71 -6.56 11.28
N GLN A 50 -1.56 -7.24 11.42
CA GLN A 50 -0.32 -6.91 10.72
C GLN A 50 -0.46 -7.06 9.21
N VAL A 51 -1.10 -8.14 8.73
CA VAL A 51 -1.32 -8.38 7.30
C VAL A 51 -2.21 -7.29 6.68
N VAL A 52 -3.30 -6.91 7.34
CA VAL A 52 -4.20 -5.85 6.85
C VAL A 52 -3.50 -4.49 6.83
N ASN A 53 -2.60 -4.24 7.79
CA ASN A 53 -1.88 -2.96 7.91
C ASN A 53 -0.48 -3.00 7.29
N ALA A 54 -0.09 -4.07 6.60
CA ALA A 54 1.25 -4.25 6.06
C ALA A 54 1.73 -3.04 5.24
N PRO A 55 0.91 -2.45 4.33
CA PRO A 55 1.31 -1.25 3.60
C PRO A 55 1.80 -0.10 4.48
N LEU A 56 1.08 0.18 5.56
CA LEU A 56 1.43 1.23 6.50
C LEU A 56 2.65 0.86 7.35
N LEU A 57 2.73 -0.40 7.81
CA LEU A 57 3.85 -0.89 8.62
C LEU A 57 5.19 -0.81 7.86
N TYR A 58 5.21 -1.31 6.61
CA TYR A 58 6.39 -1.22 5.75
C TYR A 58 6.75 0.22 5.41
N ARG A 59 5.75 1.04 5.09
CA ARG A 59 6.00 2.46 4.78
C ARG A 59 6.69 3.17 5.93
N GLU A 60 6.26 2.92 7.16
CA GLU A 60 6.85 3.56 8.34
C GLU A 60 8.19 2.96 8.73
N ALA A 61 8.36 1.64 8.65
CA ALA A 61 9.61 0.97 9.01
C ALA A 61 10.72 1.22 7.99
N CYS A 62 10.40 1.12 6.70
CA CYS A 62 11.38 1.05 5.62
C CYS A 62 11.47 2.34 4.80
N ARG A 63 10.55 3.31 5.03
CA ARG A 63 10.47 4.56 4.26
C ARG A 63 10.36 4.34 2.75
N ILE A 64 9.70 3.26 2.36
CA ILE A 64 9.36 2.89 0.98
C ILE A 64 7.94 2.30 0.96
N PRO A 65 7.16 2.47 -0.12
CA PRO A 65 5.84 1.84 -0.22
C PRO A 65 5.96 0.32 -0.23
N PHE A 66 4.97 -0.33 0.36
CA PHE A 66 4.84 -1.77 0.30
C PHE A 66 4.61 -2.22 -1.14
N SER A 67 5.49 -3.10 -1.61
CA SER A 67 5.43 -3.58 -2.99
C SER A 67 5.12 -5.05 -3.06
N VAL A 68 4.20 -5.38 -3.95
CA VAL A 68 3.76 -6.74 -4.23
C VAL A 68 4.20 -7.10 -5.65
N LEU A 69 5.05 -8.11 -5.79
CA LEU A 69 5.33 -8.71 -7.09
C LEU A 69 4.26 -9.74 -7.42
N LYS A 70 3.50 -9.49 -8.49
CA LYS A 70 2.49 -10.42 -8.99
C LYS A 70 2.88 -10.95 -10.36
N TYR A 71 2.85 -12.28 -10.49
CA TYR A 71 2.98 -12.94 -11.79
C TYR A 71 2.02 -14.13 -11.94
N ALA A 72 1.79 -14.52 -13.19
CA ALA A 72 1.11 -15.75 -13.54
C ALA A 72 2.07 -16.60 -14.36
N MET A 73 2.22 -17.87 -14.00
CA MET A 73 3.11 -18.82 -14.67
C MET A 73 2.42 -20.15 -14.92
N THR A 74 2.94 -20.89 -15.89
CA THR A 74 2.68 -22.33 -16.04
C THR A 74 3.30 -23.12 -14.88
N LEU A 75 2.93 -24.38 -14.72
CA LEU A 75 3.41 -25.28 -13.66
C LEU A 75 4.94 -25.45 -13.71
N ASP A 76 5.52 -25.40 -14.91
CA ASP A 76 6.95 -25.43 -15.18
C ASP A 76 7.62 -24.04 -15.18
N GLY A 77 6.95 -23.03 -14.65
CA GLY A 77 7.56 -21.74 -14.32
C GLY A 77 7.74 -20.76 -15.48
N LYS A 78 6.89 -20.84 -16.53
CA LYS A 78 6.96 -19.93 -17.69
C LYS A 78 5.83 -18.91 -17.71
N ILE A 79 6.14 -17.66 -18.04
CA ILE A 79 5.15 -16.57 -18.12
C ILE A 79 4.64 -16.31 -19.55
N ALA A 80 5.30 -16.90 -20.55
CA ALA A 80 4.92 -16.85 -21.97
C ALA A 80 5.55 -18.01 -22.73
N ALA A 81 5.08 -18.27 -23.94
CA ALA A 81 5.80 -19.11 -24.91
C ALA A 81 7.11 -18.45 -25.36
N SER A 82 8.02 -19.21 -25.97
CA SER A 82 9.28 -18.67 -26.54
C SER A 82 9.06 -17.57 -27.59
N THR A 83 7.91 -17.56 -28.27
CA THR A 83 7.50 -16.50 -29.20
C THR A 83 7.08 -15.20 -28.50
N GLY A 84 6.95 -15.22 -27.17
CA GLY A 84 6.41 -14.12 -26.37
C GLY A 84 4.90 -14.13 -26.21
N HIS A 85 4.19 -15.10 -26.80
CA HIS A 85 2.75 -15.23 -26.62
C HIS A 85 2.40 -15.62 -25.18
N ALA A 86 1.75 -14.71 -24.46
CA ALA A 86 1.43 -14.84 -23.03
C ALA A 86 -0.09 -14.84 -22.74
N ALA A 87 -0.92 -14.91 -23.79
CA ALA A 87 -2.36 -14.80 -23.62
C ALA A 87 -2.89 -15.96 -22.76
N TRP A 88 -3.52 -15.58 -21.65
CA TRP A 88 -4.27 -16.47 -20.77
C TRP A 88 -3.46 -17.61 -20.17
N VAL A 89 -2.27 -17.34 -19.63
CA VAL A 89 -1.56 -18.28 -18.75
C VAL A 89 -2.50 -18.72 -17.62
N SER A 90 -2.94 -17.78 -16.78
CA SER A 90 -3.90 -18.02 -15.70
C SER A 90 -5.35 -18.00 -16.20
N SER A 91 -6.23 -18.65 -15.44
CA SER A 91 -7.68 -18.73 -15.66
C SER A 91 -8.41 -17.38 -15.56
N LYS A 92 -9.67 -17.35 -16.00
CA LYS A 92 -10.56 -16.18 -15.86
C LYS A 92 -10.78 -15.80 -14.39
N MET A 93 -10.89 -16.79 -13.51
CA MET A 93 -11.09 -16.59 -12.06
C MET A 93 -9.87 -15.91 -11.43
N SER A 94 -8.66 -16.38 -11.76
CA SER A 94 -7.41 -15.75 -11.33
C SER A 94 -7.26 -14.31 -11.86
N ARG A 95 -7.66 -14.06 -13.11
CA ARG A 95 -7.66 -12.68 -13.65
C ARG A 95 -8.65 -11.78 -12.92
N LYS A 96 -9.81 -12.28 -12.48
CA LYS A 96 -10.75 -11.55 -11.62
C LYS A 96 -10.09 -11.19 -10.29
N ARG A 97 -9.35 -12.12 -9.68
CA ARG A 97 -8.60 -11.85 -8.45
C ARG A 97 -7.54 -10.75 -8.63
N VAL A 98 -6.83 -10.74 -9.76
CA VAL A 98 -5.88 -9.66 -10.09
C VAL A 98 -6.58 -8.31 -10.20
N PHE A 99 -7.77 -8.26 -10.80
CA PHE A 99 -8.55 -7.02 -10.87
C PHE A 99 -8.89 -6.45 -9.49
N GLU A 100 -9.27 -7.30 -8.53
CA GLU A 100 -9.48 -6.90 -7.13
C GLU A 100 -8.18 -6.42 -6.47
N MET A 101 -7.05 -7.09 -6.73
CA MET A 101 -5.74 -6.69 -6.21
C MET A 101 -5.33 -5.29 -6.69
N ARG A 102 -5.54 -5.00 -7.97
CA ARG A 102 -5.29 -3.67 -8.54
C ARG A 102 -6.10 -2.57 -7.84
N GLY A 103 -7.35 -2.86 -7.48
CA GLY A 103 -8.21 -1.92 -6.74
C GLY A 103 -7.79 -1.68 -5.30
N ARG A 104 -6.80 -2.42 -4.77
CA ARG A 104 -6.24 -2.26 -3.43
C ARG A 104 -4.82 -1.65 -3.43
N CYS A 105 -4.35 -1.21 -4.59
CA CYS A 105 -3.03 -0.63 -4.75
C CYS A 105 -3.16 0.81 -5.24
N ASP A 106 -2.22 1.66 -4.86
CA ASP A 106 -2.16 3.05 -5.31
C ASP A 106 -1.58 3.14 -6.72
N ALA A 107 -0.65 2.24 -7.04
CA ALA A 107 -0.02 2.19 -8.35
C ALA A 107 0.23 0.75 -8.85
N ILE A 108 0.29 0.61 -10.18
CA ILE A 108 0.75 -0.61 -10.87
C ILE A 108 1.98 -0.29 -11.70
N VAL A 109 3.07 -1.02 -11.50
CA VAL A 109 4.31 -0.89 -12.27
C VAL A 109 4.42 -1.99 -13.33
N VAL A 110 4.72 -1.58 -14.56
CA VAL A 110 5.06 -2.47 -15.67
C VAL A 110 6.32 -2.01 -16.40
N GLY A 111 7.02 -2.94 -17.06
CA GLY A 111 8.16 -2.60 -17.92
C GLY A 111 7.72 -2.32 -19.36
N GLY A 112 8.53 -1.56 -20.11
CA GLY A 112 8.26 -1.27 -21.52
C GLY A 112 8.09 -2.51 -22.42
N ASN A 113 8.73 -3.64 -22.08
CA ASN A 113 8.50 -4.92 -22.78
C ASN A 113 7.04 -5.38 -22.70
N SER A 114 6.42 -5.29 -21.52
CA SER A 114 5.01 -5.64 -21.34
C SER A 114 4.11 -4.70 -22.12
N VAL A 115 4.44 -3.41 -22.21
CA VAL A 115 3.68 -2.46 -23.04
C VAL A 115 3.76 -2.85 -24.53
N ARG A 116 4.95 -3.19 -25.03
CA ARG A 116 5.14 -3.58 -26.44
C ARG A 116 4.47 -4.90 -26.80
N ARG A 117 4.49 -5.88 -25.90
CA ARG A 117 4.00 -7.24 -26.19
C ARG A 117 2.52 -7.42 -25.88
N ASP A 118 2.06 -6.85 -24.76
CA ASP A 118 0.73 -7.14 -24.22
C ASP A 118 -0.24 -5.97 -24.40
N ASN A 119 0.26 -4.77 -24.68
CA ASN A 119 -0.51 -3.52 -24.75
C ASN A 119 -1.59 -3.42 -23.65
N PRO A 120 -1.22 -3.56 -22.36
CA PRO A 120 -2.18 -3.79 -21.30
C PRO A 120 -2.98 -2.52 -21.00
N ARG A 121 -4.20 -2.70 -20.46
CA ARG A 121 -5.01 -1.57 -19.93
C ARG A 121 -4.69 -1.23 -18.47
N LEU A 122 -4.27 -2.25 -17.70
CA LEU A 122 -3.98 -2.18 -16.26
C LEU A 122 -5.10 -1.57 -15.40
N THR A 123 -6.36 -1.83 -15.74
CA THR A 123 -7.52 -1.36 -14.98
C THR A 123 -8.04 -2.42 -14.01
N THR A 124 -8.90 -2.00 -13.08
CA THR A 124 -9.57 -2.85 -12.08
C THR A 124 -10.86 -3.50 -12.60
N ARG A 125 -11.43 -3.03 -13.73
CA ARG A 125 -12.71 -3.52 -14.31
C ARG A 125 -13.87 -3.66 -13.30
N GLN A 126 -13.78 -2.98 -12.15
CA GLN A 126 -14.82 -2.86 -11.14
C GLN A 126 -15.40 -1.45 -11.24
N GLU A 127 -16.72 -1.34 -11.36
CA GLU A 127 -17.40 -0.05 -11.36
C GLU A 127 -17.31 0.60 -9.96
N GLY A 128 -17.04 1.90 -9.92
CA GLY A 128 -17.00 2.69 -8.68
C GLY A 128 -15.85 2.36 -7.70
N GLY A 129 -14.90 1.51 -8.08
CA GLY A 129 -13.74 1.15 -7.26
C GLY A 129 -12.55 2.11 -7.43
N HIS A 130 -11.59 2.02 -6.51
CA HIS A 130 -10.31 2.74 -6.62
C HIS A 130 -9.58 2.35 -7.92
N LEU A 131 -8.98 3.35 -8.58
CA LEU A 131 -8.22 3.17 -9.81
C LEU A 131 -6.75 3.47 -9.56
N PRO A 132 -5.85 2.49 -9.67
CA PRO A 132 -4.43 2.73 -9.46
C PRO A 132 -3.83 3.57 -10.59
N VAL A 133 -2.82 4.34 -10.23
CA VAL A 133 -1.92 5.01 -11.16
C VAL A 133 -1.14 3.95 -11.94
N ARG A 134 -1.04 4.10 -13.26
CA ARG A 134 -0.30 3.16 -14.12
C ARG A 134 1.09 3.69 -14.37
N ILE A 135 2.12 2.99 -13.90
CA ILE A 135 3.52 3.39 -14.06
C ILE A 135 4.22 2.49 -15.08
N VAL A 136 4.76 3.10 -16.13
CA VAL A 136 5.58 2.42 -17.14
C VAL A 136 7.04 2.77 -16.91
N MET A 137 7.87 1.76 -16.65
CA MET A 137 9.33 1.91 -16.61
C MET A 137 9.93 1.64 -17.98
N SER A 138 10.59 2.65 -18.55
CA SER A 138 11.32 2.52 -19.82
C SER A 138 12.50 3.49 -19.88
N ARG A 139 13.73 3.00 -19.70
CA ARG A 139 14.94 3.84 -19.69
C ARG A 139 15.14 4.63 -20.98
N THR A 140 14.86 4.03 -22.14
CA THR A 140 15.12 4.63 -23.45
C THR A 140 13.86 5.17 -24.14
N LEU A 141 12.69 5.06 -23.49
CA LEU A 141 11.38 5.30 -24.12
C LEU A 141 11.17 4.55 -25.44
N ASN A 142 11.77 3.38 -25.62
CA ASN A 142 11.42 2.50 -26.73
C ASN A 142 10.01 1.93 -26.51
N LEU A 143 8.98 2.75 -26.69
CA LEU A 143 7.58 2.44 -26.43
C LEU A 143 6.79 2.74 -27.72
N PRO A 144 5.68 2.00 -27.94
CA PRO A 144 4.84 2.24 -29.11
C PRO A 144 4.16 3.61 -29.02
N ASP A 145 3.97 4.24 -30.18
CA ASP A 145 3.31 5.53 -30.31
C ASP A 145 1.86 5.51 -29.82
N ASP A 146 1.22 4.36 -29.99
CA ASP A 146 -0.15 4.09 -29.57
C ASP A 146 -0.17 2.86 -28.66
N ALA A 147 -0.71 3.06 -27.45
CA ALA A 147 -0.91 2.05 -26.45
C ALA A 147 -2.15 2.41 -25.63
N ASN A 148 -2.82 1.39 -25.11
CA ASN A 148 -3.96 1.54 -24.20
C ASN A 148 -3.61 2.35 -22.94
N LEU A 149 -2.33 2.41 -22.56
CA LEU A 149 -1.86 3.16 -21.40
C LEU A 149 -1.79 4.68 -21.65
N TRP A 150 -1.76 5.11 -22.91
CA TRP A 150 -1.73 6.55 -23.26
C TRP A 150 -3.11 7.20 -23.23
N ASP A 151 -4.17 6.40 -23.14
CA ASP A 151 -5.51 6.89 -22.85
C ASP A 151 -5.66 7.08 -21.34
N VAL A 152 -5.57 8.33 -20.89
CA VAL A 152 -5.68 8.73 -19.48
C VAL A 152 -7.10 9.13 -19.07
N SER A 153 -8.10 8.94 -19.94
CA SER A 153 -9.52 9.26 -19.63
C SER A 153 -10.08 8.47 -18.46
N THR A 154 -9.50 7.30 -18.18
CA THR A 154 -9.94 6.39 -17.11
C THR A 154 -9.08 6.47 -15.86
N THR A 155 -7.76 6.50 -16.00
CA THR A 155 -6.82 6.60 -14.89
C THR A 155 -5.50 7.22 -15.34
N GLN A 156 -4.81 7.89 -14.42
CA GLN A 156 -3.52 8.51 -14.67
C GLN A 156 -2.47 7.48 -15.13
N THR A 157 -1.63 7.92 -16.05
CA THR A 157 -0.44 7.16 -16.47
C THR A 157 0.80 8.00 -16.25
N ILE A 158 1.83 7.35 -15.72
CA ILE A 158 3.15 7.90 -15.49
C ILE A 158 4.17 7.10 -16.27
N VAL A 159 5.04 7.77 -17.00
CA VAL A 159 6.16 7.16 -17.70
C VAL A 159 7.44 7.59 -17.01
N ALA A 160 8.05 6.65 -16.30
CA ALA A 160 9.37 6.82 -15.71
C ALA A 160 10.44 6.50 -16.76
N THR A 161 11.33 7.45 -17.00
CA THR A 161 12.39 7.32 -18.01
C THR A 161 13.73 7.88 -17.56
N GLN A 162 14.79 7.57 -18.29
CA GLN A 162 16.10 8.13 -18.01
C GLN A 162 16.24 9.51 -18.67
N HIS A 163 16.91 10.44 -18.00
CA HIS A 163 17.11 11.79 -18.49
C HIS A 163 17.66 11.82 -19.93
N GLY A 164 17.01 12.60 -20.78
CA GLY A 164 17.39 12.78 -22.19
C GLY A 164 16.81 11.75 -23.17
N ALA A 165 16.02 10.78 -22.70
CA ALA A 165 15.41 9.77 -23.56
C ALA A 165 14.31 10.36 -24.48
N ARG A 166 14.49 10.33 -25.80
CA ARG A 166 13.47 10.67 -26.84
C ARG A 166 12.56 11.88 -26.48
N ARG A 167 13.13 13.06 -26.28
CA ARG A 167 12.38 14.28 -25.89
C ARG A 167 11.11 14.56 -26.69
N ASN A 168 11.13 14.40 -28.02
CA ASN A 168 9.94 14.59 -28.86
C ASN A 168 8.80 13.62 -28.49
N PHE A 169 9.15 12.38 -28.11
CA PHE A 169 8.17 11.40 -27.67
C PHE A 169 7.63 11.71 -26.27
N GLN A 170 8.47 12.25 -25.38
CA GLN A 170 8.02 12.76 -24.07
C GLN A 170 6.96 13.85 -24.24
N GLN A 171 7.21 14.83 -25.12
CA GLN A 171 6.26 15.91 -25.42
C GLN A 171 4.94 15.35 -25.98
N LYS A 172 5.02 14.37 -26.90
CA LYS A 172 3.83 13.69 -27.44
C LYS A 172 3.00 13.00 -26.35
N LEU A 173 3.65 12.35 -25.38
CA LEU A 173 2.96 11.73 -24.24
C LEU A 173 2.34 12.80 -23.32
N ALA A 174 3.07 13.86 -23.02
CA ALA A 174 2.56 14.98 -22.22
C ALA A 174 1.33 15.64 -22.86
N CYS A 175 1.31 15.82 -24.18
CA CYS A 175 0.14 16.31 -24.91
C CYS A 175 -1.09 15.38 -24.81
N LYS A 176 -0.88 14.07 -24.55
CA LYS A 176 -1.96 13.11 -24.27
C LYS A 176 -2.36 13.09 -22.78
N GLY A 177 -1.79 13.96 -21.94
CA GLY A 177 -2.03 14.01 -20.50
C GLY A 177 -1.27 12.94 -19.69
N VAL A 178 -0.31 12.24 -20.32
CA VAL A 178 0.56 11.28 -19.63
C VAL A 178 1.66 12.06 -18.90
N GLU A 179 1.84 11.79 -17.62
CA GLU A 179 2.94 12.37 -16.86
C GLU A 179 4.26 11.68 -17.24
N VAL A 180 5.27 12.44 -17.62
CA VAL A 180 6.60 11.92 -17.93
C VAL A 180 7.58 12.38 -16.86
N VAL A 181 8.29 11.44 -16.26
CA VAL A 181 9.20 11.67 -15.13
C VAL A 181 10.58 11.18 -15.53
N GLU A 182 11.54 12.09 -15.53
CA GLU A 182 12.94 11.78 -15.82
C GLU A 182 13.70 11.47 -14.53
N PHE A 183 14.57 10.47 -14.62
CA PHE A 183 15.49 10.05 -13.57
C PHE A 183 16.92 10.06 -14.13
N ASP A 184 17.91 10.47 -13.34
CA ASP A 184 19.32 10.38 -13.73
C ASP A 184 19.70 8.94 -14.03
N MET A 185 19.34 8.04 -13.11
CA MET A 185 19.40 6.59 -13.30
C MET A 185 18.06 5.96 -12.90
N LEU A 186 17.32 5.48 -13.89
CA LEU A 186 16.07 4.79 -13.63
C LEU A 186 16.33 3.36 -13.11
N THR A 187 16.18 3.19 -11.79
CA THR A 187 16.24 1.93 -11.07
C THR A 187 14.92 1.64 -10.34
N PRO A 188 14.62 0.38 -9.97
CA PRO A 188 13.46 0.07 -9.12
C PRO A 188 13.47 0.84 -7.80
N LYS A 189 14.65 0.99 -7.16
CA LYS A 189 14.79 1.76 -5.93
C LYS A 189 14.44 3.24 -6.12
N ALA A 190 14.99 3.89 -7.13
CA ALA A 190 14.69 5.29 -7.43
C ALA A 190 13.20 5.52 -7.72
N LEU A 191 12.56 4.58 -8.43
CA LEU A 191 11.11 4.65 -8.65
C LEU A 191 10.33 4.51 -7.34
N MET A 192 10.74 3.62 -6.43
CA MET A 192 10.05 3.45 -5.16
C MET A 192 10.23 4.62 -4.20
N ASP A 193 11.39 5.30 -4.25
CA ASP A 193 11.61 6.56 -3.53
C ASP A 193 10.68 7.65 -4.05
N TYR A 194 10.53 7.74 -5.37
CA TYR A 194 9.55 8.62 -5.99
C TYR A 194 8.10 8.31 -5.57
N CYS A 195 7.73 7.03 -5.55
CA CYS A 195 6.42 6.61 -5.07
C CYS A 195 6.22 6.90 -3.57
N TYR A 196 7.27 6.81 -2.76
CA TYR A 196 7.24 7.16 -1.35
C TYR A 196 6.89 8.63 -1.13
N ASP A 197 7.57 9.51 -1.86
CA ASP A 197 7.40 10.96 -1.77
C ASP A 197 6.02 11.40 -2.25
N ARG A 198 5.43 10.64 -3.19
CA ARG A 198 4.03 10.78 -3.59
C ARG A 198 3.01 10.36 -2.55
N GLY A 199 3.44 9.70 -1.49
CA GLY A 199 2.54 9.19 -0.46
C GLY A 199 1.87 7.86 -0.82
N PHE A 200 2.32 7.16 -1.87
CA PHE A 200 1.81 5.81 -2.15
C PHE A 200 2.15 4.87 -1.00
N LEU A 201 1.19 4.01 -0.64
CA LEU A 201 1.31 3.00 0.41
C LEU A 201 1.57 1.62 -0.19
N CYS A 202 0.91 1.29 -1.29
CA CYS A 202 0.92 -0.03 -1.90
C CYS A 202 1.13 0.03 -3.43
N VAL A 203 2.17 -0.65 -3.92
CA VAL A 203 2.53 -0.70 -5.34
C VAL A 203 2.53 -2.14 -5.84
N LEU A 204 1.77 -2.41 -6.91
CA LEU A 204 1.70 -3.72 -7.55
C LEU A 204 2.65 -3.79 -8.74
N TRP A 205 3.57 -4.74 -8.74
CA TRP A 205 4.48 -4.99 -9.85
C TRP A 205 3.93 -6.11 -10.73
N GLU A 206 3.50 -5.78 -11.94
CA GLU A 206 3.03 -6.71 -12.96
C GLU A 206 4.00 -6.75 -14.14
N CYS A 207 5.23 -7.17 -13.88
CA CYS A 207 6.33 -7.10 -14.85
C CYS A 207 6.98 -8.46 -15.12
N GLY A 208 7.70 -8.55 -16.24
CA GLY A 208 8.46 -9.76 -16.58
C GLY A 208 9.80 -9.87 -15.85
N GLY A 209 10.44 -11.04 -15.98
CA GLY A 209 11.69 -11.41 -15.29
C GLY A 209 12.80 -10.36 -15.29
N ALA A 210 12.98 -9.64 -16.41
CA ALA A 210 14.02 -8.63 -16.55
C ALA A 210 13.85 -7.39 -15.65
N LEU A 211 12.62 -7.11 -15.19
CA LEU A 211 12.35 -6.00 -14.27
C LEU A 211 12.10 -6.50 -12.84
N SER A 212 11.47 -7.66 -12.68
CA SER A 212 11.22 -8.24 -11.35
C SER A 212 12.52 -8.63 -10.64
N ALA A 213 13.51 -9.17 -11.36
CA ALA A 213 14.81 -9.54 -10.78
C ALA A 213 15.56 -8.35 -10.15
N PRO A 214 15.84 -7.24 -10.87
CA PRO A 214 16.46 -6.08 -10.24
C PRO A 214 15.58 -5.41 -9.18
N ALA A 215 14.24 -5.53 -9.25
CA ALA A 215 13.36 -5.04 -8.19
C ALA A 215 13.54 -5.85 -6.90
N ILE A 216 13.55 -7.18 -6.99
CA ILE A 216 13.86 -8.08 -5.86
C ILE A 216 15.26 -7.77 -5.32
N ALA A 217 16.28 -7.72 -6.19
CA ALA A 217 17.66 -7.48 -5.78
C ALA A 217 17.87 -6.14 -5.08
N SER A 218 17.06 -5.12 -5.40
CA SER A 218 17.10 -3.81 -4.74
C SER A 218 16.36 -3.76 -3.39
N GLY A 219 15.76 -4.87 -2.95
CA GLY A 219 15.04 -4.96 -1.67
C GLY A 219 13.69 -4.23 -1.66
N VAL A 220 13.17 -3.81 -2.82
CA VAL A 220 11.90 -3.06 -2.86
C VAL A 220 10.66 -3.95 -2.91
N ILE A 221 10.80 -5.23 -3.28
CA ILE A 221 9.69 -6.19 -3.29
C ILE A 221 9.55 -6.83 -1.91
N HIS A 222 8.36 -6.73 -1.34
CA HIS A 222 8.10 -7.20 0.02
C HIS A 222 7.26 -8.48 0.04
N LYS A 223 6.31 -8.59 -0.89
CA LYS A 223 5.40 -9.73 -1.02
C LYS A 223 5.40 -10.27 -2.44
N VAL A 224 5.33 -11.59 -2.56
CA VAL A 224 5.14 -12.30 -3.82
C VAL A 224 3.73 -12.89 -3.87
N ILE A 225 3.07 -12.76 -5.03
CA ILE A 225 1.80 -13.39 -5.35
C ILE A 225 1.94 -14.08 -6.71
N ALA A 226 1.98 -15.41 -6.69
CA ALA A 226 2.21 -16.25 -7.85
C ALA A 226 0.94 -17.05 -8.17
N PHE A 227 0.37 -16.82 -9.36
CA PHE A 227 -0.66 -17.70 -9.91
C PHE A 227 0.00 -18.80 -10.74
N VAL A 228 -0.16 -20.05 -10.33
CA VAL A 228 0.40 -21.23 -11.00
C VAL A 228 -0.73 -21.96 -11.73
N ALA A 229 -0.72 -21.89 -13.05
CA ALA A 229 -1.67 -22.57 -13.90
C ALA A 229 -1.25 -24.03 -14.14
N PRO A 230 -2.18 -24.99 -14.22
CA PRO A 230 -1.89 -26.41 -14.51
C PRO A 230 -1.59 -26.60 -16.00
N LYS A 231 -0.49 -25.98 -16.46
CA LYS A 231 -0.03 -25.96 -17.84
C LYS A 231 1.46 -26.22 -17.86
N ILE A 232 1.97 -26.85 -18.91
CA ILE A 232 3.40 -27.05 -19.15
C ILE A 232 3.67 -26.60 -20.59
N ILE A 233 4.73 -25.82 -20.81
CA ILE A 233 5.08 -25.32 -22.15
C ILE A 233 6.55 -25.52 -22.51
N GLY A 234 7.43 -25.66 -21.52
CA GLY A 234 8.86 -25.82 -21.69
C GLY A 234 9.51 -24.60 -22.33
N GLY A 235 10.59 -24.84 -23.06
CA GLY A 235 11.29 -23.81 -23.82
C GLY A 235 12.45 -23.19 -23.05
N VAL A 236 13.66 -23.35 -23.60
CA VAL A 236 14.89 -22.75 -23.06
C VAL A 236 14.82 -21.22 -23.06
N THR A 237 14.26 -20.66 -24.14
CA THR A 237 14.09 -19.20 -24.31
C THR A 237 12.74 -18.67 -23.82
N ALA A 238 11.87 -19.54 -23.29
CA ALA A 238 10.59 -19.13 -22.73
C ALA A 238 10.84 -18.36 -21.42
N PRO A 239 10.28 -17.14 -21.27
CA PRO A 239 10.58 -16.27 -20.13
C PRO A 239 10.03 -16.83 -18.82
N THR A 240 10.76 -16.61 -17.75
CA THR A 240 10.40 -16.94 -16.37
C THR A 240 9.93 -15.70 -15.60
N PRO A 241 9.23 -15.86 -14.46
CA PRO A 241 8.74 -14.74 -13.65
C PRO A 241 9.83 -13.83 -13.09
N VAL A 242 10.98 -14.41 -12.75
CA VAL A 242 12.16 -13.73 -12.21
C VAL A 242 13.33 -14.09 -13.12
N GLY A 243 14.05 -13.06 -13.58
CA GLY A 243 15.30 -13.22 -14.33
C GLY A 243 16.49 -13.49 -13.40
N GLU A 244 17.68 -13.11 -13.85
CA GLU A 244 18.91 -13.36 -13.11
C GLU A 244 19.02 -12.53 -11.82
N LEU A 245 19.15 -13.23 -10.69
CA LEU A 245 19.49 -12.64 -9.38
C LEU A 245 20.98 -12.78 -9.04
N GLY A 246 21.76 -13.48 -9.85
CA GLY A 246 23.18 -13.75 -9.60
C GLY A 246 23.45 -14.83 -8.53
N MET A 247 22.41 -15.59 -8.14
CA MET A 247 22.52 -16.71 -7.21
C MET A 247 22.98 -17.95 -7.97
N VAL A 248 24.03 -18.60 -7.49
CA VAL A 248 24.66 -19.77 -8.11
C VAL A 248 24.52 -21.05 -7.27
N GLU A 249 24.10 -20.93 -6.01
CA GLU A 249 23.87 -22.05 -5.09
C GLU A 249 22.46 -21.99 -4.48
N MET A 250 21.86 -23.16 -4.21
CA MET A 250 20.51 -23.23 -3.63
C MET A 250 20.41 -22.65 -2.22
N THR A 251 21.52 -22.61 -1.48
CA THR A 251 21.63 -21.96 -0.16
C THR A 251 21.42 -20.44 -0.24
N GLN A 252 21.59 -19.84 -1.43
CA GLN A 252 21.38 -18.41 -1.68
C GLN A 252 19.93 -18.10 -2.09
N ALA A 253 19.11 -19.13 -2.37
CA ALA A 253 17.74 -18.94 -2.79
C ALA A 253 16.91 -18.21 -1.71
N LEU A 254 16.08 -17.28 -2.15
CA LEU A 254 15.22 -16.51 -1.25
C LEU A 254 14.06 -17.36 -0.76
N ASN A 255 13.94 -17.51 0.55
CA ASN A 255 12.80 -18.15 1.18
C ASN A 255 11.65 -17.15 1.34
N LEU A 256 10.42 -17.59 1.07
CA LEU A 256 9.23 -16.84 1.45
C LEU A 256 8.80 -17.22 2.87
N SER A 257 8.46 -16.21 3.67
CA SER A 257 7.81 -16.40 4.97
C SER A 257 6.28 -16.27 4.84
N ASP A 258 5.56 -16.80 5.83
CA ASP A 258 4.10 -16.72 5.92
C ASP A 258 3.38 -17.17 4.64
N VAL A 259 3.85 -18.30 4.10
CA VAL A 259 3.37 -18.81 2.81
C VAL A 259 1.92 -19.29 2.92
N SER A 260 1.08 -18.86 1.98
CA SER A 260 -0.29 -19.31 1.81
C SER A 260 -0.49 -20.00 0.46
N PHE A 261 -1.33 -21.02 0.44
CA PHE A 261 -1.75 -21.72 -0.78
C PHE A 261 -3.28 -21.65 -0.88
N GLU A 262 -3.80 -21.17 -2.00
CA GLU A 262 -5.23 -21.02 -2.25
C GLU A 262 -5.57 -21.51 -3.65
N GLN A 263 -6.52 -22.42 -3.78
CA GLN A 263 -7.00 -22.86 -5.09
C GLN A 263 -7.98 -21.83 -5.68
N ILE A 264 -7.70 -21.34 -6.89
CA ILE A 264 -8.55 -20.37 -7.60
C ILE A 264 -8.96 -20.96 -8.95
N GLY A 265 -10.11 -21.62 -8.97
CA GLY A 265 -10.55 -22.40 -10.12
C GLY A 265 -9.52 -23.50 -10.43
N PRO A 266 -8.96 -23.56 -11.66
CA PRO A 266 -7.94 -24.56 -12.00
C PRO A 266 -6.53 -24.16 -11.54
N ASP A 267 -6.29 -22.89 -11.17
CA ASP A 267 -4.95 -22.42 -10.81
C ASP A 267 -4.71 -22.53 -9.30
N MET A 268 -3.44 -22.56 -8.89
CA MET A 268 -3.01 -22.41 -7.51
C MET A 268 -2.43 -21.02 -7.28
N LEU A 269 -2.91 -20.30 -6.27
CA LEU A 269 -2.33 -19.06 -5.79
C LEU A 269 -1.36 -19.37 -4.66
N VAL A 270 -0.09 -19.05 -4.86
CA VAL A 270 0.95 -19.09 -3.82
C VAL A 270 1.28 -17.65 -3.45
N SER A 271 1.28 -17.33 -2.16
CA SER A 271 1.70 -16.01 -1.69
C SER A 271 2.57 -16.09 -0.45
N GLY A 272 3.46 -15.12 -0.27
CA GLY A 272 4.36 -15.06 0.89
C GLY A 272 5.21 -13.80 0.86
N TYR A 273 5.92 -13.52 1.95
CA TYR A 273 6.77 -12.33 2.07
C TYR A 273 8.25 -12.68 1.88
N LEU A 274 9.01 -11.79 1.24
CA LEU A 274 10.47 -11.92 1.12
C LEU A 274 11.20 -11.47 2.38
N HIS A 275 10.57 -10.58 3.14
CA HIS A 275 11.00 -10.13 4.46
C HIS A 275 9.81 -10.20 5.41
N PRO A 276 9.99 -10.50 6.71
CA PRO A 276 8.90 -10.46 7.67
C PRO A 276 8.24 -9.08 7.71
N ILE A 277 6.93 -9.03 7.97
CA ILE A 277 6.25 -7.75 8.23
C ILE A 277 6.94 -7.09 9.45
N PRO A 278 7.39 -5.83 9.34
CA PRO A 278 8.05 -5.16 10.44
C PRO A 278 7.17 -5.13 11.68
N ASP A 279 7.66 -5.70 12.77
CA ASP A 279 7.04 -5.51 14.07
C ASP A 279 7.47 -4.14 14.62
N LEU A 280 6.52 -3.21 14.60
CA LEU A 280 6.70 -1.86 15.14
C LEU A 280 6.33 -1.77 16.62
N ALA A 281 6.09 -2.89 17.31
CA ALA A 281 5.94 -2.92 18.76
C ALA A 281 7.13 -2.24 19.47
N PRO A 282 6.93 -1.63 20.65
CA PRO A 282 7.98 -0.87 21.30
C PRO A 282 9.15 -1.78 21.75
N ILE A 283 10.39 -1.29 21.58
CA ILE A 283 11.41 -1.48 22.60
C ILE A 283 10.88 -0.73 23.82
N ILE A 284 10.38 -1.47 24.80
CA ILE A 284 9.80 -0.93 26.05
C ILE A 284 10.86 -0.06 26.74
N PRO A 285 10.63 1.25 27.00
CA PRO A 285 11.39 1.92 28.07
C PRO A 285 10.96 1.26 29.38
N ALA A 286 11.95 0.85 30.18
CA ALA A 286 11.79 0.10 31.41
C ALA A 286 10.65 0.58 32.33
N LYS A 287 10.14 -0.38 33.10
CA LYS A 287 8.99 -0.35 34.02
C LYS A 287 9.02 0.77 35.08
N ASP A 288 10.11 1.53 35.18
CA ASP A 288 10.31 2.59 36.18
C ASP A 288 9.75 3.95 35.72
N ALA A 289 9.27 4.05 34.48
CA ALA A 289 8.48 5.20 34.05
C ALA A 289 7.02 5.04 34.54
N THR A 290 6.78 5.58 35.73
CA THR A 290 5.48 5.79 36.43
C THR A 290 4.83 4.56 37.09
N SER A 291 5.21 4.37 38.36
CA SER A 291 4.49 3.63 39.39
C SER A 291 3.25 4.38 39.87
N SER A 292 2.12 3.69 40.00
CA SER A 292 1.13 3.83 41.09
C SER A 292 0.12 2.67 40.97
N GLU A 293 0.16 1.76 41.94
CA GLU A 293 -0.65 0.54 41.99
C GLU A 293 -2.07 0.82 42.51
N VAL A 294 -3.09 0.20 41.90
CA VAL A 294 -4.39 -0.07 42.55
C VAL A 294 -4.89 -1.44 42.10
N ILE A 295 -5.23 -2.29 43.07
CA ILE A 295 -5.78 -3.64 42.92
C ILE A 295 -7.30 -3.54 43.00
N LEU A 296 -8.06 -4.27 42.17
CA LEU A 296 -9.31 -4.96 42.52
C LEU A 296 -9.88 -5.86 41.39
N SER A 297 -10.73 -6.79 41.80
CA SER A 297 -11.00 -8.13 41.27
C SER A 297 -12.06 -8.26 40.16
N ALA A 298 -11.94 -9.35 39.38
CA ALA A 298 -12.72 -9.73 38.20
C ALA A 298 -14.11 -10.36 38.47
N SER A 299 -14.99 -10.30 37.46
CA SER A 299 -15.98 -11.37 37.17
C SER A 299 -16.38 -11.41 35.69
N ASP A 300 -16.73 -12.63 35.25
CA ASP A 300 -16.76 -13.17 33.89
C ASP A 300 -18.08 -12.96 33.11
N GLY A 301 -17.99 -13.05 31.77
CA GLY A 301 -19.14 -13.30 30.88
C GLY A 301 -18.85 -13.01 29.40
N PRO A 302 -18.99 -13.98 28.47
CA PRO A 302 -18.66 -13.78 27.06
C PRO A 302 -19.80 -13.07 26.34
N SER A 303 -19.49 -11.98 25.62
CA SER A 303 -20.42 -11.36 24.67
C SER A 303 -19.78 -11.24 23.29
N ILE A 304 -20.56 -11.65 22.29
CA ILE A 304 -20.19 -11.75 20.87
C ILE A 304 -19.68 -10.39 20.36
N ILE A 305 -18.50 -10.39 19.77
CA ILE A 305 -17.86 -9.19 19.18
C ILE A 305 -18.56 -8.86 17.85
N SER A 306 -19.08 -7.64 17.74
CA SER A 306 -19.57 -7.07 16.47
C SER A 306 -18.57 -6.03 15.96
N PHE A 307 -18.15 -6.15 14.70
CA PHE A 307 -17.32 -5.17 14.03
C PHE A 307 -18.18 -4.11 13.33
N TYR A 308 -17.77 -2.85 13.38
CA TYR A 308 -18.42 -1.76 12.64
C TYR A 308 -18.28 -1.96 11.12
N LYS A 309 -19.35 -1.62 10.39
CA LYS A 309 -19.43 -1.64 8.93
C LYS A 309 -18.99 -0.29 8.38
N THR A 310 -18.51 -0.26 7.13
CA THR A 310 -18.00 0.96 6.48
C THR A 310 -19.03 2.09 6.36
N TRP A 311 -20.33 1.79 6.48
CA TRP A 311 -21.42 2.76 6.45
C TRP A 311 -21.95 3.20 7.83
N ASP A 312 -21.33 2.73 8.93
CA ASP A 312 -21.64 3.23 10.26
C ASP A 312 -21.06 4.66 10.44
N ALA A 313 -21.59 5.43 11.39
CA ALA A 313 -21.24 6.84 11.62
C ALA A 313 -19.74 7.13 11.89
N TYR A 314 -18.91 6.09 12.03
CA TYR A 314 -17.45 6.15 12.13
C TYR A 314 -16.75 5.02 11.33
N GLY A 315 -17.45 4.35 10.41
CA GLY A 315 -16.92 3.28 9.58
C GLY A 315 -15.99 3.74 8.45
N ALA A 316 -16.01 5.05 8.14
CA ALA A 316 -15.25 5.67 7.06
C ALA A 316 -13.83 6.09 7.44
N PHE A 317 -13.39 5.93 8.70
CA PHE A 317 -12.06 6.32 9.19
C PHE A 317 -10.92 5.37 8.76
N SER A 318 -11.03 4.78 7.56
CA SER A 318 -9.86 4.23 6.87
C SER A 318 -8.96 5.40 6.48
N ASN A 319 -7.72 5.39 6.96
CA ASN A 319 -6.85 6.57 7.09
C ASN A 319 -6.50 7.36 5.81
N PHE A 320 -7.03 7.00 4.64
CA PHE A 320 -6.72 7.69 3.37
C PHE A 320 -7.91 7.74 2.40
N SER A 321 -9.15 7.67 2.89
CA SER A 321 -10.32 7.79 2.01
C SER A 321 -10.34 9.18 1.34
N PRO A 322 -10.33 9.27 -0.01
CA PRO A 322 -10.47 10.53 -0.73
C PRO A 322 -11.93 11.03 -0.76
N HIS A 323 -12.86 10.28 -0.18
CA HIS A 323 -14.28 10.60 -0.20
C HIS A 323 -14.66 11.59 0.90
N PRO A 324 -15.65 12.48 0.65
CA PRO A 324 -16.14 13.39 1.67
C PRO A 324 -16.68 12.64 2.88
N ILE A 325 -16.38 13.17 4.07
CA ILE A 325 -16.93 12.67 5.33
C ILE A 325 -17.77 13.76 5.98
N ARG A 326 -18.86 13.35 6.64
CA ARG A 326 -19.76 14.26 7.34
C ARG A 326 -19.75 13.91 8.82
N ILE A 327 -19.34 14.86 9.66
CA ILE A 327 -19.09 14.63 11.09
C ILE A 327 -19.56 15.84 11.91
N PRO A 328 -20.00 15.65 13.16
CA PRO A 328 -20.34 16.76 14.04
C PRO A 328 -19.08 17.55 14.43
N ASP A 329 -19.21 18.87 14.50
CA ASP A 329 -18.23 19.76 15.13
C ASP A 329 -18.38 19.75 16.67
N MET A 330 -17.59 20.58 17.35
CA MET A 330 -17.60 20.69 18.82
C MET A 330 -18.94 21.20 19.38
N ASN A 331 -19.77 21.85 18.55
CA ASN A 331 -21.10 22.35 18.90
C ASN A 331 -22.21 21.35 18.52
N GLY A 332 -21.86 20.21 17.94
CA GLY A 332 -22.79 19.17 17.49
C GLY A 332 -23.38 19.43 16.10
N GLU A 333 -22.94 20.46 15.37
CA GLU A 333 -23.38 20.73 14.01
C GLU A 333 -22.58 19.89 13.00
N TYR A 334 -23.27 19.29 12.02
CA TYR A 334 -22.60 18.43 11.04
C TYR A 334 -21.87 19.23 9.97
N VAL A 335 -20.54 19.11 9.96
CA VAL A 335 -19.64 19.69 8.96
C VAL A 335 -19.19 18.62 7.97
N THR A 336 -19.19 18.97 6.69
CA THR A 336 -18.67 18.11 5.61
C THR A 336 -17.22 18.47 5.33
N TRP A 337 -16.34 17.46 5.36
CA TRP A 337 -14.94 17.55 4.93
C TRP A 337 -14.77 16.86 3.59
N LYS A 338 -13.92 17.40 2.70
CA LYS A 338 -13.70 16.83 1.36
C LYS A 338 -13.05 15.44 1.40
N SER A 339 -12.25 15.14 2.43
CA SER A 339 -11.70 13.80 2.67
C SER A 339 -11.32 13.59 4.14
N VAL A 340 -11.00 12.35 4.50
CA VAL A 340 -10.48 12.00 5.84
C VAL A 340 -9.15 12.71 6.13
N GLU A 341 -8.31 12.90 5.10
CA GLU A 341 -7.04 13.63 5.24
C GLU A 341 -7.27 15.12 5.54
N HIS A 342 -8.26 15.77 4.91
CA HIS A 342 -8.58 17.18 5.22
C HIS A 342 -8.95 17.35 6.69
N TYR A 343 -9.80 16.45 7.19
CA TYR A 343 -10.20 16.43 8.59
C TYR A 343 -9.01 16.26 9.53
N TYR A 344 -8.17 15.23 9.32
CA TYR A 344 -7.05 14.97 10.21
C TYR A 344 -5.98 16.07 10.19
N GLN A 345 -5.69 16.66 9.03
CA GLN A 345 -4.71 17.73 8.94
C GLN A 345 -5.21 19.01 9.63
N ALA A 346 -6.50 19.33 9.52
CA ALA A 346 -7.08 20.48 10.21
C ALA A 346 -7.13 20.27 11.73
N ARG A 347 -7.46 19.06 12.19
CA ARG A 347 -7.55 18.72 13.62
C ARG A 347 -6.24 18.86 14.39
N LYS A 348 -5.10 18.94 13.72
CA LYS A 348 -3.81 19.19 14.37
C LYS A 348 -3.74 20.55 15.06
N PHE A 349 -4.46 21.54 14.52
CA PHE A 349 -4.35 22.95 14.92
C PHE A 349 -5.61 23.43 15.65
N GLU A 350 -6.59 22.55 15.85
CA GLU A 350 -7.87 22.92 16.45
C GLU A 350 -7.70 23.13 17.97
N GLY A 351 -8.30 24.21 18.49
CA GLY A 351 -8.16 24.60 19.90
C GLY A 351 -6.91 25.41 20.22
N VAL A 352 -6.08 25.73 19.21
CA VAL A 352 -4.89 26.57 19.35
C VAL A 352 -5.29 28.04 19.17
N GLU A 353 -5.05 28.87 20.19
CA GLU A 353 -5.29 30.32 20.15
C GLU A 353 -4.17 31.05 19.39
N ASP A 354 -3.93 30.68 18.12
CA ASP A 354 -2.99 31.34 17.21
C ASP A 354 -3.67 31.61 15.86
N SER A 355 -3.55 32.84 15.37
CA SER A 355 -4.16 33.27 14.10
C SER A 355 -3.68 32.45 12.89
N THR A 356 -2.43 31.99 12.90
CA THR A 356 -1.81 31.17 11.85
C THR A 356 -2.42 29.77 11.83
N ALA A 357 -2.71 29.22 13.02
CA ALA A 357 -3.35 27.92 13.18
C ALA A 357 -4.79 27.96 12.64
N GLN A 358 -5.55 29.00 12.97
CA GLN A 358 -6.92 29.21 12.48
C GLN A 358 -6.97 29.39 10.95
N GLU A 359 -6.09 30.23 10.39
CA GLU A 359 -6.01 30.42 8.94
C GLU A 359 -5.64 29.11 8.22
N SER A 360 -4.76 28.31 8.83
CA SER A 360 -4.33 27.03 8.26
C SER A 360 -5.43 25.98 8.26
N ILE A 361 -6.30 25.96 9.28
CA ILE A 361 -7.50 25.10 9.29
C ILE A 361 -8.38 25.42 8.08
N GLU A 362 -8.67 26.70 7.83
CA GLU A 362 -9.50 27.10 6.69
C GLU A 362 -8.83 26.78 5.35
N ARG A 363 -7.52 27.01 5.23
CA ARG A 363 -6.75 26.64 4.03
C ARG A 363 -6.78 25.14 3.76
N ILE A 364 -6.53 24.33 4.79
CA ILE A 364 -6.58 22.86 4.69
C ILE A 364 -7.97 22.40 4.29
N LYS A 365 -9.03 22.99 4.86
CA LYS A 365 -10.43 22.68 4.53
C LYS A 365 -10.78 23.04 3.08
N SER A 366 -10.19 24.12 2.56
CA SER A 366 -10.43 24.60 1.19
C SER A 366 -9.61 23.89 0.11
N ALA A 367 -8.52 23.19 0.47
CA ALA A 367 -7.61 22.52 -0.46
C ALA A 367 -8.33 21.68 -1.52
N GLU A 368 -7.78 21.60 -2.74
CA GLU A 368 -8.45 20.93 -3.86
C GLU A 368 -8.40 19.41 -3.74
N CYS A 369 -7.30 18.88 -3.20
CA CYS A 369 -7.08 17.44 -3.06
C CYS A 369 -6.48 17.05 -1.69
N PRO A 370 -6.62 15.76 -1.28
CA PRO A 370 -6.02 15.25 -0.05
C PRO A 370 -4.51 15.49 0.05
N GLU A 371 -3.77 15.38 -1.06
CA GLU A 371 -2.32 15.58 -1.10
C GLU A 371 -1.93 17.03 -0.78
N GLU A 372 -2.72 17.99 -1.26
CA GLU A 372 -2.52 19.40 -0.98
C GLU A 372 -2.82 19.73 0.49
N ALA A 373 -3.94 19.20 1.02
CA ALA A 373 -4.29 19.31 2.43
C ALA A 373 -3.18 18.72 3.33
N ALA A 374 -2.68 17.53 2.98
CA ALA A 374 -1.55 16.88 3.64
C ALA A 374 -0.27 17.72 3.60
N ARG A 375 0.07 18.27 2.43
CA ARG A 375 1.23 19.14 2.26
C ARG A 375 1.12 20.39 3.14
N MET A 376 -0.03 21.06 3.15
CA MET A 376 -0.27 22.25 3.96
C MET A 376 -0.10 21.95 5.45
N GLY A 377 -0.83 20.96 5.97
CA GLY A 377 -0.76 20.60 7.40
C GLY A 377 0.62 20.13 7.85
N ARG A 378 1.28 19.28 7.08
CA ARG A 378 2.64 18.79 7.40
C ARG A 378 3.71 19.88 7.28
N THR A 379 3.52 20.86 6.40
CA THR A 379 4.48 21.98 6.25
C THR A 379 4.40 22.88 7.47
N LEU A 380 3.20 23.25 7.91
CA LEU A 380 3.03 24.09 9.08
C LEU A 380 3.53 23.41 10.36
N GLU A 381 3.19 22.14 10.56
CA GLU A 381 3.68 21.34 11.70
C GLU A 381 5.22 21.26 11.76
N ARG A 382 5.90 21.28 10.60
CA ARG A 382 7.36 21.33 10.54
C ARG A 382 7.93 22.72 10.80
N GLN A 383 7.25 23.77 10.35
CA GLN A 383 7.71 25.15 10.48
C GLN A 383 7.44 25.74 11.86
N ARG A 384 6.31 25.36 12.46
CA ARG A 384 5.80 25.82 13.75
C ARG A 384 5.31 24.63 14.59
N PRO A 385 6.23 23.77 15.09
CA PRO A 385 5.89 22.59 15.88
C PRO A 385 5.27 22.91 17.25
N GLU A 386 5.29 24.17 17.68
CA GLU A 386 4.66 24.66 18.90
C GLU A 386 3.15 24.91 18.77
N LEU A 387 2.62 24.87 17.54
CA LEU A 387 1.19 24.97 17.25
C LEU A 387 0.46 23.65 17.36
#